data_AF-A0A6A5AEM1-F1
#
_entry.id   AF-A0A6A5AEM1-F1
#
_cell.length_a   1.000
_cell.length_b   1.000
_cell.length_c   1.000
_cell.angle_alpha   90.00
_cell.angle_beta   90.00
_cell.angle_gamma   90.00
#
_symmetry.space_group_name_H-M   'P 1'
#
loop_
_entity.id
_entity.type
_entity.pdbx_description
1 polymer ?
#
loop_
_entity_poly.entity_id
_entity_poly.type
_entity_poly.pdbx_seq_one_letter_code
_entity_poly.pdbx_strand_id
1 'polypeptide(L)'
;MKLRRNQDKIRADVYQSVQDAIAGEHEIDATTMGHRVILPATFTGSDRFMARSYQNSMAMVRKFGKPTFFITFTCNPQWQEIVDGLAFFQHWSGLGKPTPGHYRGDLICRVFKMKLKQLKKGIMDGKFFGSVQYCFYVVEFQKRGLPHAHILVRLTKQVETPDEMDGFVSAELPDPA
;
A
#
# COMPACT_ATOMS: atom_id res chain seq x y z
N MET A 1 17.62 -4.46 -18.38
CA MET A 1 18.93 -5.08 -18.72
C MET A 1 19.94 -5.15 -17.56
N LYS A 2 19.82 -4.41 -16.45
CA LYS A 2 20.78 -4.44 -15.31
C LYS A 2 20.54 -5.53 -14.24
N LEU A 3 19.34 -6.12 -14.18
CA LEU A 3 18.92 -7.02 -13.09
C LEU A 3 19.51 -8.45 -13.18
N ARG A 4 19.62 -8.99 -14.39
CA ARG A 4 20.16 -10.36 -14.62
C ARG A 4 21.67 -10.45 -14.40
N ARG A 5 22.41 -9.35 -14.60
CA ARG A 5 23.89 -9.32 -14.53
C ARG A 5 24.45 -9.07 -13.13
N ASN A 6 23.62 -8.71 -12.16
CA ASN A 6 24.04 -8.42 -10.77
C ASN A 6 23.49 -9.44 -9.76
N GLN A 7 23.12 -10.64 -10.21
CA GLN A 7 22.55 -11.66 -9.33
C GLN A 7 23.53 -12.09 -8.23
N ASP A 8 24.84 -12.03 -8.44
CA ASP A 8 25.83 -12.43 -7.41
C ASP A 8 25.88 -11.47 -6.22
N LYS A 9 25.76 -10.16 -6.46
CA LYS A 9 25.65 -9.16 -5.38
C LYS A 9 24.31 -9.28 -4.64
N ILE A 10 23.24 -9.49 -5.40
CA ILE A 10 21.90 -9.74 -4.85
C ILE A 10 21.88 -11.04 -4.04
N ARG A 11 22.69 -12.04 -4.42
CA ARG A 11 22.90 -13.30 -3.69
C ARG A 11 23.82 -13.14 -2.47
N ALA A 12 24.82 -12.27 -2.50
CA ALA A 12 25.64 -11.96 -1.32
C ALA A 12 24.80 -11.42 -0.15
N ASP A 13 23.86 -10.51 -0.44
CA ASP A 13 22.88 -10.04 0.55
C ASP A 13 21.99 -11.17 1.10
N VAL A 14 21.78 -12.27 0.33
CA VAL A 14 21.03 -13.46 0.77
C VAL A 14 21.77 -14.15 1.89
N TYR A 15 23.09 -14.38 1.77
CA TYR A 15 23.84 -15.10 2.79
C TYR A 15 23.73 -14.44 4.17
N GLN A 16 23.71 -13.11 4.22
CA GLN A 16 23.52 -12.35 5.47
C GLN A 16 22.13 -12.58 6.11
N SER A 17 21.07 -12.71 5.31
CA SER A 17 19.69 -12.90 5.80
C SER A 17 19.24 -14.37 5.86
N VAL A 18 19.92 -15.25 5.13
CA VAL A 18 19.62 -16.68 5.02
C VAL A 18 20.40 -17.49 6.04
N GLN A 19 21.50 -17.00 6.61
CA GLN A 19 22.05 -17.58 7.84
C GLN A 19 21.01 -17.60 8.98
N ASP A 20 20.07 -16.64 9.03
CA ASP A 20 18.97 -16.63 9.99
C ASP A 20 17.80 -17.57 9.60
N ALA A 21 17.68 -17.96 8.32
CA ALA A 21 16.58 -18.78 7.80
C ALA A 21 16.95 -20.27 7.58
N ILE A 22 18.24 -20.60 7.42
CA ILE A 22 18.76 -21.97 7.23
C ILE A 22 18.63 -22.83 8.51
N ALA A 23 18.24 -22.25 9.65
CA ALA A 23 17.79 -23.03 10.80
C ALA A 23 16.51 -23.85 10.52
N GLY A 24 15.79 -23.60 9.41
CA GLY A 24 14.55 -24.28 9.04
C GLY A 24 14.57 -24.87 7.63
N GLU A 25 15.14 -26.07 7.53
CA GLU A 25 14.70 -27.20 6.68
C GLU A 25 14.81 -27.24 5.13
N HIS A 26 15.25 -28.45 4.73
CA HIS A 26 14.93 -29.28 3.56
C HIS A 26 15.53 -28.98 2.16
N GLU A 27 16.36 -29.95 1.74
CA GLU A 27 16.86 -30.19 0.38
C GLU A 27 15.72 -30.44 -0.62
N ILE A 28 15.69 -29.70 -1.73
CA ILE A 28 14.83 -29.99 -2.87
C ILE A 28 15.62 -29.80 -4.17
N ASP A 29 15.52 -30.79 -5.06
CA ASP A 29 16.26 -30.99 -6.31
C ASP A 29 16.16 -29.80 -7.30
N ALA A 30 17.31 -29.45 -7.89
CA ALA A 30 17.57 -28.23 -8.65
C ALA A 30 17.33 -28.36 -10.17
N THR A 31 17.05 -29.56 -10.68
CA THR A 31 17.01 -29.84 -12.12
C THR A 31 15.71 -29.44 -12.83
N THR A 32 14.62 -29.16 -12.10
CA THR A 32 13.30 -28.79 -12.67
C THR A 32 12.98 -27.29 -12.57
N MET A 33 13.81 -26.48 -11.91
CA MET A 33 13.54 -25.06 -11.70
C MET A 33 14.16 -24.19 -12.79
N GLY A 34 13.33 -23.43 -13.51
CA GLY A 34 13.79 -22.30 -14.32
C GLY A 34 14.66 -21.34 -13.50
N HIS A 35 15.53 -20.56 -14.17
CA HIS A 35 16.47 -19.67 -13.49
C HIS A 35 15.77 -18.73 -12.48
N ARG A 36 16.00 -18.97 -11.18
CA ARG A 36 15.49 -18.13 -10.08
C ARG A 36 16.16 -16.76 -10.13
N VAL A 37 15.46 -15.76 -10.67
CA VAL A 37 15.89 -14.35 -10.64
C VAL A 37 15.38 -13.74 -9.35
N ILE A 38 16.29 -13.31 -8.47
CA ILE A 38 15.90 -12.66 -7.23
C ILE A 38 15.81 -11.15 -7.46
N LEU A 39 14.68 -10.58 -7.04
CA LEU A 39 14.45 -9.14 -7.08
C LEU A 39 15.11 -8.47 -5.86
N PRO A 40 15.83 -7.36 -6.02
CA PRO A 40 16.45 -6.64 -4.91
C PRO A 40 15.39 -5.97 -4.03
N ALA A 41 15.73 -5.66 -2.78
CA ALA A 41 14.83 -4.98 -1.84
C ALA A 41 14.41 -3.56 -2.29
N THR A 42 15.07 -3.00 -3.31
CA THR A 42 14.68 -1.72 -3.94
C THR A 42 13.53 -1.87 -4.94
N PHE A 43 13.21 -3.10 -5.35
CA PHE A 43 12.08 -3.38 -6.23
C PHE A 43 10.80 -3.44 -5.42
N THR A 44 9.94 -2.42 -5.55
CA THR A 44 8.64 -2.36 -4.86
C THR A 44 7.80 -3.61 -5.15
N GLY A 45 7.23 -4.19 -4.10
CA GLY A 45 6.39 -5.40 -4.19
C GLY A 45 7.17 -6.72 -4.28
N SER A 46 8.51 -6.71 -4.31
CA SER A 46 9.28 -7.94 -4.15
C SER A 46 9.24 -8.46 -2.72
N ASP A 47 9.44 -9.76 -2.52
CA ASP A 47 9.53 -10.39 -1.19
C ASP A 47 10.52 -9.67 -0.28
N ARG A 48 11.67 -9.25 -0.82
CA ARG A 48 12.70 -8.53 -0.06
C ARG A 48 12.26 -7.10 0.29
N PHE A 49 11.57 -6.42 -0.61
CA PHE A 49 10.99 -5.11 -0.32
C PHE A 49 9.95 -5.23 0.80
N MET A 50 9.11 -6.26 0.76
CA MET A 50 8.09 -6.52 1.79
C MET A 50 8.73 -6.86 3.13
N ALA A 51 9.72 -7.77 3.15
CA ALA A 51 10.46 -8.14 4.36
C ALA A 51 11.16 -6.93 4.98
N ARG A 52 11.85 -6.10 4.18
CA ARG A 52 12.50 -4.87 4.66
C ARG A 52 11.48 -3.88 5.22
N SER A 53 10.36 -3.68 4.52
CA SER A 53 9.30 -2.76 4.96
C SER A 53 8.68 -3.22 6.28
N TYR A 54 8.47 -4.53 6.44
CA TYR A 54 8.01 -5.13 7.68
C TYR A 54 9.00 -4.91 8.82
N GLN A 55 10.29 -5.24 8.63
CA GLN A 55 11.31 -5.06 9.67
C GLN A 55 11.46 -3.59 10.10
N ASN A 56 11.45 -2.65 9.15
CA ASN A 56 11.45 -1.21 9.45
C ASN A 56 10.22 -0.79 10.26
N SER A 57 9.04 -1.29 9.89
CA SER A 57 7.80 -0.98 10.62
C SER A 57 7.84 -1.54 12.03
N MET A 58 8.31 -2.77 12.22
CA MET A 58 8.48 -3.39 13.52
C MET A 58 9.51 -2.67 14.40
N ALA A 59 10.61 -2.16 13.82
CA ALA A 59 11.57 -1.35 14.55
C ALA A 59 10.93 -0.08 15.13
N MET A 60 10.07 0.58 14.35
CA MET A 60 9.34 1.77 14.80
C MET A 60 8.28 1.44 15.85
N VAL A 61 7.56 0.32 15.70
CA VAL A 61 6.62 -0.17 16.71
C VAL A 61 7.33 -0.51 18.02
N ARG A 62 8.50 -1.16 17.97
CA ARG A 62 9.32 -1.44 19.17
C ARG A 62 9.79 -0.16 19.86
N LYS A 63 10.16 0.87 19.10
CA LYS A 63 10.68 2.13 19.64
C LYS A 63 9.59 3.06 20.19
N PHE A 64 8.47 3.19 19.49
CA PHE A 64 7.45 4.20 19.78
C PHE A 64 6.12 3.61 20.29
N GLY A 65 6.00 2.28 20.31
CA GLY A 65 4.80 1.57 20.69
C GLY A 65 3.87 1.26 19.50
N LYS A 66 2.77 0.55 19.81
CA LYS A 66 1.76 0.11 18.83
C LYS A 66 1.02 1.28 18.17
N PRO A 67 0.49 1.12 16.94
CA PRO A 67 -0.28 2.16 16.27
C PRO A 67 -1.49 2.60 17.08
N THR A 68 -1.86 3.88 16.96
CA THR A 68 -3.09 4.46 17.50
C THR A 68 -4.28 4.14 16.60
N PHE A 69 -4.10 4.28 15.29
CA PHE A 69 -5.15 4.04 14.29
C PHE A 69 -4.73 3.00 13.25
N PHE A 70 -5.71 2.18 12.86
CA PHE A 70 -5.69 1.36 11.66
C PHE A 70 -6.77 1.87 10.70
N ILE A 71 -6.36 2.55 9.63
CA ILE A 71 -7.27 3.20 8.68
C ILE A 71 -7.31 2.40 7.40
N THR A 72 -8.52 2.10 6.93
CA THR A 72 -8.74 1.52 5.59
C THR A 72 -9.25 2.62 4.67
N PHE A 73 -8.57 2.84 3.55
CA PHE A 73 -8.97 3.78 2.51
C PHE A 73 -9.34 3.03 1.24
N THR A 74 -10.62 3.05 0.89
CA THR A 74 -11.19 2.29 -0.23
C THR A 74 -11.48 3.20 -1.41
N CYS A 75 -11.15 2.77 -2.62
CA CYS A 75 -11.48 3.51 -3.83
C CYS A 75 -13.00 3.52 -4.09
N ASN A 76 -13.57 4.69 -4.39
CA ASN A 76 -14.93 4.82 -4.91
C ASN A 76 -14.88 5.15 -6.42
N PRO A 77 -15.35 4.24 -7.31
CA PRO A 77 -15.41 4.50 -8.75
C PRO A 77 -16.32 5.68 -9.15
N GLN A 78 -17.24 6.08 -8.29
CA GLN A 78 -18.18 7.19 -8.52
C GLN A 78 -17.60 8.57 -8.13
N TRP A 79 -16.32 8.65 -7.74
CA TRP A 79 -15.68 9.96 -7.54
C TRP A 79 -15.79 10.81 -8.81
N GLN A 80 -16.17 12.08 -8.63
CA GLN A 80 -16.42 13.00 -9.73
C GLN A 80 -15.22 13.10 -10.68
N GLU A 81 -13.98 13.08 -10.17
CA GLU A 81 -12.78 13.13 -11.00
C GLU A 81 -12.62 11.91 -11.92
N ILE A 82 -13.16 10.75 -11.52
CA ILE A 82 -13.20 9.55 -12.36
C ILE A 82 -14.30 9.70 -13.41
N VAL A 83 -15.50 10.11 -13.01
CA VAL A 83 -16.65 10.29 -13.92
C VAL A 83 -16.33 11.33 -15.00
N ASP A 84 -15.81 12.49 -14.60
CA ASP A 84 -15.41 13.57 -15.51
C ASP A 84 -14.27 13.14 -16.43
N GLY A 85 -13.27 12.43 -15.88
CA GLY A 85 -12.17 11.89 -16.68
C GLY A 85 -12.65 10.90 -17.74
N LEU A 86 -13.60 10.03 -17.40
CA LEU A 86 -14.20 9.10 -18.36
C LEU A 86 -14.97 9.83 -19.46
N ALA A 87 -15.76 10.85 -19.10
CA ALA A 87 -16.48 11.67 -20.07
C ALA A 87 -15.52 12.41 -21.02
N PHE A 88 -14.45 13.00 -20.48
CA PHE A 88 -13.42 13.68 -21.26
C PHE A 88 -12.72 12.76 -22.26
N PHE A 89 -12.38 11.54 -21.84
CA PHE A 89 -11.69 10.58 -22.70
C PHE A 89 -12.62 9.77 -23.62
N GLN A 90 -13.94 9.96 -23.54
CA GLN A 90 -14.93 9.23 -24.35
C GLN A 90 -14.70 9.40 -25.85
N HIS A 91 -14.23 10.56 -26.29
CA HIS A 91 -13.94 10.83 -27.70
C HIS A 91 -12.53 10.36 -28.14
N TRP A 92 -11.63 10.13 -27.18
CA TRP A 92 -10.24 9.70 -27.43
C TRP A 92 -10.06 8.19 -27.42
N SER A 93 -11.00 7.43 -26.83
CA SER A 93 -10.79 6.01 -26.57
C SER A 93 -10.90 5.11 -27.79
N GLY A 94 -11.50 5.55 -28.90
CA GLY A 94 -11.77 4.71 -30.09
C GLY A 94 -12.70 3.49 -29.84
N LEU A 95 -12.85 3.12 -28.57
CA LEU A 95 -13.79 2.18 -27.99
C LEU A 95 -15.09 2.96 -27.76
N GLY A 96 -16.17 2.52 -28.42
CA GLY A 96 -17.51 3.08 -28.24
C GLY A 96 -17.95 3.05 -26.78
N LYS A 97 -19.05 3.79 -26.49
CA LYS A 97 -19.70 4.02 -25.19
C LYS A 97 -19.09 3.25 -24.00
N PRO A 98 -18.59 3.93 -22.95
CA PRO A 98 -18.01 3.26 -21.78
C PRO A 98 -19.04 2.27 -21.21
N THR A 99 -18.78 0.98 -21.39
CA THR A 99 -19.58 -0.08 -20.76
C THR A 99 -19.15 -0.15 -19.29
N PRO A 100 -20.10 -0.28 -18.34
CA PRO A 100 -19.76 -0.61 -16.97
C PRO A 100 -18.90 -1.89 -16.97
N GLY A 101 -17.62 -1.78 -16.62
CA GLY A 101 -16.65 -2.88 -16.71
C GLY A 101 -15.39 -2.59 -17.54
N HIS A 102 -15.43 -1.65 -18.49
CA HIS A 102 -14.26 -1.19 -19.27
C HIS A 102 -13.54 -0.01 -18.58
N TYR A 103 -13.47 -0.02 -17.25
CA TYR A 103 -12.86 1.05 -16.50
C TYR A 103 -11.41 1.24 -16.95
N ARG A 104 -11.06 2.47 -17.35
CA ARG A 104 -9.68 2.93 -17.47
C ARG A 104 -9.01 2.77 -16.11
N GLY A 105 -8.48 1.57 -15.81
CA GLY A 105 -7.90 1.24 -14.53
C GLY A 105 -6.73 2.16 -14.17
N ASP A 106 -6.04 2.69 -15.20
CA ASP A 106 -5.04 3.73 -15.07
C ASP A 106 -5.62 5.04 -14.49
N LEU A 107 -6.80 5.48 -14.95
CA LEU A 107 -7.48 6.67 -14.41
C LEU A 107 -7.87 6.47 -12.95
N ILE A 108 -8.50 5.32 -12.63
CA ILE A 108 -8.88 4.97 -11.26
C ILE A 108 -7.64 4.98 -10.34
N CYS A 109 -6.57 4.30 -10.75
CA CYS A 109 -5.34 4.24 -9.96
C CYS A 109 -4.70 5.63 -9.76
N ARG A 110 -4.78 6.52 -10.77
CA ARG A 110 -4.26 7.89 -10.67
C ARG A 110 -5.07 8.72 -9.68
N VAL A 111 -6.40 8.73 -9.80
CA VAL A 111 -7.28 9.47 -8.88
C VAL A 111 -7.13 8.93 -7.46
N PHE A 112 -7.15 7.60 -7.28
CA PHE A 112 -6.91 6.97 -5.98
C PHE A 112 -5.56 7.40 -5.39
N LYS A 113 -4.47 7.36 -6.16
CA LYS A 113 -3.15 7.77 -5.70
C LYS A 113 -3.11 9.25 -5.31
N MET A 114 -3.82 10.12 -6.03
CA MET A 114 -3.91 11.55 -5.70
C MET A 114 -4.65 11.75 -4.37
N LYS A 115 -5.82 11.13 -4.19
CA LYS A 115 -6.59 11.23 -2.95
C LYS A 115 -5.84 10.61 -1.77
N LEU A 116 -5.19 9.45 -1.96
CA LEU A 116 -4.34 8.83 -0.93
C LEU A 116 -3.17 9.73 -0.52
N LYS A 117 -2.52 10.40 -1.48
CA LYS A 117 -1.47 11.39 -1.17
C LYS A 117 -1.99 12.56 -0.36
N GLN A 118 -3.19 13.07 -0.69
CA GLN A 118 -3.83 14.15 0.03
C GLN A 118 -4.18 13.74 1.47
N LEU A 119 -4.79 12.57 1.64
CA LEU A 119 -5.08 11.98 2.95
C LEU A 119 -3.80 11.84 3.78
N LYS A 120 -2.76 11.18 3.23
CA LYS A 120 -1.48 11.00 3.90
C LYS A 120 -0.85 12.34 4.30
N LYS A 121 -0.90 13.35 3.43
CA LYS A 121 -0.39 14.68 3.74
C LYS A 121 -1.14 15.29 4.92
N GLY A 122 -2.47 15.27 4.93
CA GLY A 122 -3.24 15.80 6.06
C GLY A 122 -3.00 15.06 7.38
N ILE A 123 -2.76 13.74 7.33
CA ILE A 123 -2.33 12.96 8.50
C ILE A 123 -0.97 13.44 8.99
N MET A 124 0.03 13.50 8.11
CA MET A 124 1.42 13.86 8.47
C MET A 124 1.56 15.32 8.91
N ASP A 125 0.77 16.23 8.34
CA ASP A 125 0.70 17.64 8.73
C ASP A 125 -0.05 17.83 10.08
N GLY A 126 -0.58 16.76 10.66
CA GLY A 126 -1.33 16.76 11.91
C GLY A 126 -2.71 17.42 11.85
N LYS A 127 -3.23 17.66 10.64
CA LYS A 127 -4.52 18.35 10.42
C LYS A 127 -5.72 17.53 10.86
N PHE A 128 -5.64 16.20 10.75
CA PHE A 128 -6.76 15.31 11.06
C PHE A 128 -6.70 14.74 12.47
N PHE A 129 -5.53 14.30 12.91
CA PHE A 129 -5.38 13.53 14.14
C PHE A 129 -4.36 14.14 15.13
N GLY A 130 -3.80 15.32 14.82
CA GLY A 130 -2.69 15.91 15.58
C GLY A 130 -1.33 15.31 15.21
N SER A 131 -0.31 15.60 16.04
CA SER A 131 1.10 15.27 15.75
C SER A 131 1.34 13.76 15.62
N VAL A 132 2.00 13.34 14.52
CA VAL A 132 2.26 11.93 14.18
C VAL A 132 3.72 11.55 14.44
N GLN A 133 3.95 10.43 15.13
CA GLN A 133 5.28 9.84 15.34
C GLN A 133 5.73 8.97 14.17
N TYR A 134 4.82 8.12 13.66
CA TYR A 134 5.05 7.34 12.45
C TYR A 134 3.75 7.07 11.69
N CYS A 135 3.89 6.89 10.38
CA CYS A 135 2.82 6.53 9.48
C CYS A 135 3.32 5.55 8.42
N PHE A 136 2.73 4.36 8.38
CA PHE A 136 2.98 3.35 7.36
C PHE A 136 1.74 3.14 6.52
N TYR A 137 1.89 2.79 5.25
CA TYR A 137 0.77 2.34 4.46
C TYR A 137 1.19 1.33 3.41
N VAL A 138 0.25 0.46 3.06
CA VAL A 138 0.35 -0.47 1.93
C VAL A 138 -0.85 -0.22 1.03
N VAL A 139 -0.63 -0.32 -0.29
CA VAL A 139 -1.71 -0.31 -1.28
C VAL A 139 -1.80 -1.71 -1.86
N GLU A 140 -3.02 -2.22 -1.89
CA GLU A 140 -3.36 -3.54 -2.41
C GLU A 140 -4.54 -3.40 -3.37
N PHE A 141 -4.78 -4.45 -4.16
CA PHE A 141 -5.92 -4.51 -5.06
C PHE A 141 -6.86 -5.61 -4.58
N GLN A 142 -8.11 -5.26 -4.29
CA GLN A 142 -9.11 -6.26 -3.92
C GLN A 142 -9.45 -7.17 -5.12
N LYS A 143 -10.13 -8.29 -4.88
CA LYS A 143 -10.59 -9.23 -5.94
C LYS A 143 -11.38 -8.56 -7.07
N ARG A 144 -12.00 -7.41 -6.80
CA ARG A 144 -12.76 -6.59 -7.78
C ARG A 144 -11.89 -5.62 -8.59
N GLY A 145 -10.56 -5.65 -8.42
CA GLY A 145 -9.59 -4.85 -9.16
C GLY A 145 -9.48 -3.38 -8.74
N LEU A 146 -10.19 -2.96 -7.70
CA LEU A 146 -10.08 -1.60 -7.17
C LEU A 146 -8.96 -1.51 -6.11
N PRO A 147 -8.20 -0.41 -6.10
CA PRO A 147 -7.16 -0.21 -5.11
C PRO A 147 -7.76 0.11 -3.74
N HIS A 148 -7.14 -0.42 -2.69
CA HIS A 148 -7.38 -0.07 -1.30
C HIS A 148 -6.05 0.18 -0.60
N ALA A 149 -6.06 0.97 0.46
CA ALA A 149 -4.89 1.18 1.29
C ALA A 149 -5.19 0.86 2.75
N HIS A 150 -4.25 0.18 3.40
CA HIS A 150 -4.21 0.05 4.85
C HIS A 150 -3.14 0.98 5.39
N ILE A 151 -3.50 1.82 6.34
CA ILE A 151 -2.64 2.88 6.89
C ILE A 151 -2.56 2.69 8.40
N LEU A 152 -1.34 2.59 8.93
CA LEU A 152 -1.04 2.57 10.35
C LEU A 152 -0.56 3.94 10.77
N VAL A 153 -1.16 4.52 11.81
CA VAL A 153 -0.78 5.83 12.33
C VAL A 153 -0.52 5.75 13.82
N ARG A 154 0.59 6.33 14.27
CA ARG A 154 0.94 6.51 15.68
C ARG A 154 0.94 7.99 16.01
N LEU A 155 0.08 8.41 16.92
CA LEU A 155 0.08 9.78 17.41
C LEU A 155 1.14 10.02 18.49
N THR A 156 1.58 11.26 18.61
CA THR A 156 2.48 11.72 19.68
C THR A 156 1.73 11.77 21.01
N LYS A 157 0.59 12.48 21.06
CA LYS A 157 -0.37 12.41 22.17
C LYS A 157 -1.24 11.17 22.00
N GLN A 158 -1.38 10.37 23.05
CA GLN A 158 -2.25 9.20 23.01
C GLN A 158 -3.71 9.59 23.15
N VAL A 159 -4.57 8.76 22.57
CA VAL A 159 -6.00 8.75 22.86
C VAL A 159 -6.15 7.87 24.11
N GLU A 160 -6.54 8.49 25.21
CA GLU A 160 -6.58 7.84 26.53
C GLU A 160 -8.02 7.53 26.99
N THR A 161 -9.01 8.20 26.40
CA THR A 161 -10.43 8.03 26.76
C THR A 161 -11.31 7.71 25.55
N PRO A 162 -12.48 7.08 25.76
CA PRO A 162 -13.49 6.91 24.72
C PRO A 162 -13.96 8.25 24.13
N ASP A 163 -14.20 9.26 24.96
CA ASP A 163 -14.65 10.58 24.49
C ASP A 163 -13.63 11.25 23.56
N GLU A 164 -12.32 11.07 23.81
CA GLU A 164 -11.29 11.53 22.89
C GLU A 164 -11.33 10.76 21.55
N MET A 165 -11.65 9.46 21.58
CA MET A 165 -11.80 8.64 20.37
C MET A 165 -13.03 9.06 19.56
N ASP A 166 -14.15 9.32 20.22
CA ASP A 166 -15.41 9.74 19.59
C ASP A 166 -15.24 11.07 18.84
N GLY A 167 -14.32 11.93 19.29
CA GLY A 167 -13.94 13.14 18.55
C GLY A 167 -13.30 12.90 17.17
N PHE A 168 -12.80 11.69 16.90
CA PHE A 168 -12.18 11.32 15.63
C PHE A 168 -13.06 10.42 14.75
N VAL A 169 -14.11 9.81 15.31
CA VAL A 169 -14.94 8.83 14.61
C VAL A 169 -16.28 9.45 14.26
N SER A 170 -16.59 9.45 12.97
CA SER A 170 -17.93 9.76 12.48
C SER A 170 -18.35 8.72 11.43
N ALA A 171 -19.65 8.52 11.31
CA ALA A 171 -20.23 7.68 10.28
C ALA A 171 -21.47 8.38 9.72
N GLU A 172 -21.56 8.43 8.39
CA GLU A 172 -22.71 8.95 7.67
C GLU A 172 -23.36 7.80 6.92
N LEU A 173 -24.69 7.68 7.04
CA LEU A 173 -25.47 6.82 6.17
C LEU A 173 -25.71 7.54 4.85
N PRO A 174 -25.63 6.85 3.70
CA PRO A 174 -26.01 7.46 2.43
C PRO A 174 -27.50 7.84 2.48
N ASP A 175 -27.86 8.95 1.84
CA ASP A 175 -29.25 9.33 1.68
C ASP A 175 -30.03 8.20 1.00
N PRO A 176 -31.30 7.94 1.41
CA PRO A 176 -32.15 6.98 0.72
C PRO A 176 -32.28 7.33 -0.76
N ALA A 177 -32.22 6.32 -1.62
CA ALA A 177 -32.38 6.45 -3.06
C ALA A 177 -33.81 6.79 -3.48
#